data_AF-A0A653W283-F1
#
_entry.id   AF-A0A653W283-F1
#
_cell.length_a   1.000
_cell.length_b   1.000
_cell.length_c   1.000
_cell.angle_alpha   90.00
_cell.angle_beta   90.00
_cell.angle_gamma   90.00
#
_symmetry.space_group_name_H-M   'P 1'
#
loop_
_entity.id
_entity.type
_entity.pdbx_description
1 polymer ?
#
loop_
_entity_poly.entity_id
_entity_poly.type
_entity_poly.pdbx_seq_one_letter_code
_entity_poly.pdbx_strand_id
1 'polypeptide(L)'
;MTRTYRALSLLTMVFLLNACTSKPIYNAQEHFASELTISNSQMQRAIITALHDRQWNVQSAKPGLVQAEITIRGRHHAEVDIPYTPTSFQILYRSSWGLDYKDGKIHGNYNRWVNKLRDNILKELNVDPIIESVNELGAVNQGVEGATYLDFQEGITRATQAGLLDGSVKFYLAGQVVQGEIHKIRTVTSSRKTNGSNKSDEEACVWALQSALVSLQSAAKKAGANAVVDIASIYKRDVYKDTQKYQCRAGMLIASVALRGELATVK
;
A
#
# COMPACT_ATOMS: atom_id res chain seq x y z
N MET A 1 82.69 -15.32 -25.61
CA MET A 1 82.68 -13.84 -25.57
C MET A 1 81.27 -13.37 -25.92
N THR A 2 80.59 -12.64 -24.99
CA THR A 2 79.57 -11.56 -25.18
C THR A 2 78.37 -11.80 -26.14
N ARG A 3 77.10 -11.41 -25.94
CA ARG A 3 76.41 -10.39 -25.12
C ARG A 3 74.87 -10.52 -25.36
N THR A 4 74.07 -10.67 -24.30
CA THR A 4 72.80 -9.95 -23.94
C THR A 4 71.54 -9.77 -24.85
N TYR A 5 70.37 -9.82 -24.18
CA TYR A 5 69.01 -9.24 -24.44
C TYR A 5 68.03 -10.08 -25.31
N ARG A 6 66.71 -10.22 -25.06
CA ARG A 6 65.71 -9.54 -24.21
C ARG A 6 64.44 -10.42 -24.18
N ALA A 7 63.75 -10.47 -23.04
CA ALA A 7 62.42 -11.07 -22.89
C ALA A 7 61.36 -10.32 -23.72
N LEU A 8 60.33 -11.02 -24.22
CA LEU A 8 59.03 -10.40 -24.46
C LEU A 8 57.90 -11.40 -24.20
N SER A 9 57.24 -11.21 -23.06
CA SER A 9 56.00 -11.87 -22.66
C SER A 9 54.85 -11.46 -23.58
N LEU A 10 54.12 -12.43 -24.13
CA LEU A 10 52.78 -12.21 -24.68
C LEU A 10 51.76 -12.37 -23.55
N LEU A 11 51.59 -11.33 -22.75
CA LEU A 11 50.49 -11.21 -21.81
C LEU A 11 49.25 -10.78 -22.62
N THR A 12 48.42 -11.73 -23.03
CA THR A 12 47.11 -11.46 -23.64
C THR A 12 46.21 -10.81 -22.59
N MET A 13 46.15 -9.48 -22.61
CA MET A 13 45.28 -8.66 -21.78
C MET A 13 43.83 -8.86 -22.22
N VAL A 14 43.09 -9.70 -21.49
CA VAL A 14 41.63 -9.81 -21.61
C VAL A 14 41.03 -8.50 -21.10
N PHE A 15 40.64 -7.62 -22.03
CA PHE A 15 39.83 -6.44 -21.71
C PHE A 15 38.43 -6.89 -21.28
N LEU A 16 38.21 -7.03 -19.97
CA LEU A 16 36.87 -7.03 -19.40
C LEU A 16 36.31 -5.60 -19.52
N LEU A 17 35.64 -5.32 -20.64
CA LEU A 17 34.79 -4.14 -20.78
C LEU A 17 33.59 -4.30 -19.84
N ASN A 18 33.78 -4.01 -18.55
CA ASN A 18 32.68 -3.70 -17.66
C ASN A 18 32.12 -2.34 -18.13
N ALA A 19 31.13 -2.38 -19.03
CA ALA A 19 30.37 -1.21 -19.39
C ALA A 19 29.67 -0.69 -18.13
N CYS A 20 30.26 0.32 -17.48
CA CYS A 20 29.62 1.03 -16.37
C CYS A 20 28.36 1.73 -16.91
N THR A 21 27.19 1.15 -16.67
CA THR A 21 25.89 1.69 -17.10
C THR A 21 25.40 2.84 -16.21
N SER A 22 26.32 3.49 -15.48
CA SER A 22 26.02 4.59 -14.56
C SER A 22 25.53 5.82 -15.33
N LYS A 23 24.35 6.32 -14.96
CA LYS A 23 23.71 7.52 -15.53
C LYS A 23 23.60 8.59 -14.44
N PRO A 24 23.55 9.90 -14.78
CA PRO A 24 23.18 10.92 -13.82
C PRO A 24 21.88 10.55 -13.11
N ILE A 25 21.80 10.81 -11.81
CA ILE A 25 20.62 10.50 -11.02
C ILE A 25 19.42 11.30 -11.51
N TYR A 26 18.29 10.61 -11.66
CA TYR A 26 17.03 11.23 -12.05
C TYR A 26 16.17 11.47 -10.82
N ASN A 27 15.97 12.73 -10.48
CA ASN A 27 14.96 13.17 -9.51
C ASN A 27 13.75 13.68 -10.29
N ALA A 28 12.61 13.00 -10.17
CA ALA A 28 11.38 13.45 -10.82
C ALA A 28 10.83 14.70 -10.11
N GLN A 29 10.33 15.65 -10.88
CA GLN A 29 9.69 16.85 -10.36
C GLN A 29 8.53 17.22 -11.28
N GLU A 30 7.34 17.38 -10.69
CA GLU A 30 6.13 17.77 -11.41
C GLU A 30 5.48 18.96 -10.73
N HIS A 31 4.95 19.87 -11.56
CA HIS A 31 4.20 21.04 -11.13
C HIS A 31 2.86 21.07 -11.85
N PHE A 32 1.82 21.37 -11.08
CA PHE A 32 0.44 21.42 -11.54
C PHE A 32 -0.08 22.83 -11.39
N ALA A 33 -0.91 23.22 -12.34
CA ALA A 33 -1.54 24.51 -12.30
C ALA A 33 -2.65 24.52 -11.23
N SER A 34 -2.81 25.66 -10.54
CA SER A 34 -3.67 25.79 -9.36
C SER A 34 -5.15 25.49 -9.62
N GLU A 35 -5.59 25.64 -10.87
CA GLU A 35 -6.95 25.37 -11.34
C GLU A 35 -7.33 23.89 -11.35
N LEU A 36 -6.35 22.97 -11.25
CA LEU A 36 -6.65 21.53 -11.12
C LEU A 36 -7.23 21.18 -9.74
N THR A 37 -7.21 22.11 -8.77
CA THR A 37 -7.82 21.96 -7.43
C THR A 37 -7.44 20.69 -6.67
N ILE A 38 -6.27 20.12 -6.96
CA ILE A 38 -5.77 18.92 -6.29
C ILE A 38 -5.47 19.26 -4.83
N SER A 39 -6.15 18.62 -3.89
CA SER A 39 -5.90 18.75 -2.46
C SER A 39 -4.64 17.99 -2.01
N ASN A 40 -4.08 18.38 -0.86
CA ASN A 40 -2.95 17.67 -0.23
C ASN A 40 -3.24 16.16 -0.04
N SER A 41 -4.48 15.80 0.30
CA SER A 41 -4.86 14.40 0.50
C SER A 41 -4.98 13.63 -0.82
N GLN A 42 -5.46 14.27 -1.89
CA GLN A 42 -5.45 13.70 -3.25
C GLN A 42 -4.03 13.42 -3.73
N MET A 43 -3.12 14.39 -3.54
CA MET A 43 -1.71 14.22 -3.91
C MET A 43 -1.03 13.09 -3.12
N GLN A 44 -1.16 13.10 -1.78
CA GLN A 44 -0.58 12.06 -0.92
C GLN A 44 -1.06 10.65 -1.29
N ARG A 45 -2.35 10.54 -1.63
CA ARG A 45 -2.98 9.29 -2.04
C ARG A 45 -2.44 8.81 -3.38
N ALA A 46 -2.39 9.66 -4.40
CA ALA A 46 -1.83 9.31 -5.71
C ALA A 46 -0.41 8.75 -5.57
N ILE A 47 0.40 9.37 -4.69
CA ILE A 47 1.74 8.90 -4.33
C ILE A 47 1.70 7.50 -3.70
N ILE A 48 0.91 7.29 -2.65
CA ILE A 48 0.86 6.00 -1.93
C ILE A 48 0.32 4.87 -2.81
N THR A 49 -0.71 5.13 -3.62
CA THR A 49 -1.25 4.14 -4.57
C THR A 49 -0.19 3.75 -5.60
N ALA A 50 0.47 4.74 -6.22
CA ALA A 50 1.51 4.48 -7.20
C ALA A 50 2.71 3.70 -6.61
N LEU A 51 3.07 3.97 -5.35
CA LEU A 51 4.11 3.22 -4.64
C LEU A 51 3.73 1.74 -4.50
N HIS A 52 2.53 1.45 -4.02
CA HIS A 52 2.04 0.08 -3.88
C HIS A 52 2.01 -0.68 -5.22
N ASP A 53 1.45 -0.06 -6.26
CA ASP A 53 1.37 -0.65 -7.61
C ASP A 53 2.73 -0.93 -8.24
N ARG A 54 3.74 -0.16 -7.85
CA ARG A 54 5.12 -0.33 -8.28
C ARG A 54 5.96 -1.14 -7.30
N GLN A 55 5.33 -1.78 -6.32
CA GLN A 55 5.96 -2.65 -5.31
C GLN A 55 7.04 -1.92 -4.49
N TRP A 56 6.88 -0.61 -4.30
CA TRP A 56 7.62 0.14 -3.30
C TRP A 56 6.93 -0.01 -1.94
N ASN A 57 7.72 -0.25 -0.91
CA ASN A 57 7.25 -0.31 0.46
C ASN A 57 7.24 1.10 1.06
N VAL A 58 6.11 1.52 1.62
CA VAL A 58 6.01 2.79 2.34
C VAL A 58 6.67 2.65 3.70
N GLN A 59 7.70 3.46 3.95
CA GLN A 59 8.40 3.54 5.24
C GLN A 59 7.72 4.54 6.18
N SER A 60 7.26 5.68 5.64
CA SER A 60 6.54 6.71 6.40
C SER A 60 5.65 7.53 5.47
N ALA A 61 4.50 8.00 5.98
CA ALA A 61 3.63 8.92 5.26
C ALA A 61 3.14 10.01 6.22
N LYS A 62 3.74 11.19 6.12
CA LYS A 62 3.38 12.39 6.89
C LYS A 62 2.81 13.44 5.93
N PRO A 63 2.02 14.41 6.43
CA PRO A 63 1.59 15.53 5.60
C PRO A 63 2.79 16.21 4.94
N GLY A 64 2.76 16.30 3.61
CA GLY A 64 3.79 16.92 2.77
C GLY A 64 5.03 16.06 2.50
N LEU A 65 5.12 14.83 3.03
CA LEU A 65 6.26 13.93 2.79
C LEU A 65 5.89 12.45 2.89
N VAL A 66 6.15 11.70 1.81
CA VAL A 66 6.11 10.23 1.82
C VAL A 66 7.52 9.68 1.65
N GLN A 67 7.88 8.66 2.42
CA GLN A 67 9.16 7.97 2.36
C GLN A 67 8.93 6.52 1.95
N ALA A 68 9.71 6.02 0.99
CA ALA A 68 9.53 4.68 0.46
C ALA A 68 10.85 4.01 0.07
N GLU A 69 10.82 2.69 -0.01
CA GLU A 69 11.95 1.86 -0.44
C GLU A 69 11.51 0.79 -1.44
N ILE A 70 12.46 0.27 -2.21
CA ILE A 70 12.24 -0.92 -3.02
C ILE A 70 13.49 -1.80 -2.98
N THR A 71 13.29 -3.12 -2.90
CA THR A 71 14.38 -4.11 -2.97
C THR A 71 14.07 -5.15 -4.04
N ILE A 72 14.91 -5.23 -5.06
CA ILE A 72 14.75 -6.18 -6.18
C ILE A 72 15.75 -7.32 -6.06
N ARG A 73 15.22 -8.56 -5.99
CA ARG A 73 15.98 -9.82 -5.93
C ARG A 73 17.05 -9.84 -4.82
N GLY A 74 16.83 -9.10 -3.73
CA GLY A 74 17.76 -8.99 -2.59
C GLY A 74 19.12 -8.37 -2.92
N ARG A 75 19.31 -7.78 -4.10
CA ARG A 75 20.62 -7.30 -4.58
C ARG A 75 20.65 -5.85 -5.04
N HIS A 76 19.50 -5.24 -5.26
CA HIS A 76 19.39 -3.84 -5.66
C HIS A 76 18.35 -3.17 -4.79
N HIS A 77 18.73 -2.09 -4.13
CA HIS A 77 17.85 -1.37 -3.23
C HIS A 77 17.97 0.13 -3.41
N ALA A 78 16.84 0.81 -3.29
CA ALA A 78 16.77 2.25 -3.33
C ALA A 78 15.75 2.76 -2.32
N GLU A 79 16.05 3.91 -1.73
CA GLU A 79 15.16 4.67 -0.88
C GLU A 79 14.92 6.06 -1.48
N VAL A 80 13.70 6.54 -1.36
CA VAL A 80 13.28 7.85 -1.87
C VAL A 80 12.47 8.63 -0.84
N ASP A 81 12.62 9.94 -0.90
CA ASP A 81 11.77 10.92 -0.24
C ASP A 81 10.89 11.61 -1.29
N ILE A 82 9.59 11.67 -1.03
CA ILE A 82 8.59 12.21 -1.94
C ILE A 82 7.88 13.38 -1.27
N PRO A 83 8.50 14.58 -1.25
CA PRO A 83 7.82 15.78 -0.78
C PRO A 83 6.74 16.20 -1.76
N TYR A 84 5.62 16.70 -1.24
CA TYR A 84 4.49 17.09 -2.08
C TYR A 84 3.68 18.25 -1.51
N THR A 85 2.97 18.94 -2.40
CA THR A 85 2.00 20.00 -2.12
C THR A 85 0.74 19.76 -2.97
N PRO A 86 -0.33 20.56 -2.82
CA PRO A 86 -1.48 20.55 -3.73
C PRO A 86 -1.08 20.71 -5.21
N THR A 87 0.02 21.40 -5.48
CA THR A 87 0.42 21.81 -6.84
C THR A 87 1.74 21.20 -7.29
N SER A 88 2.35 20.30 -6.53
CA SER A 88 3.63 19.70 -6.94
C SER A 88 3.95 18.41 -6.19
N PHE A 89 4.80 17.57 -6.78
CA PHE A 89 5.52 16.54 -6.06
C PHE A 89 6.93 16.36 -6.64
N GLN A 90 7.83 15.80 -5.84
CA GLN A 90 9.16 15.38 -6.29
C GLN A 90 9.44 13.96 -5.84
N ILE A 91 10.28 13.21 -6.56
CA ILE A 91 10.82 11.93 -6.10
C ILE A 91 12.33 12.11 -5.98
N LEU A 92 12.80 12.27 -4.75
CA LEU A 92 14.18 12.56 -4.42
C LEU A 92 14.89 11.29 -3.97
N TYR A 93 16.07 11.06 -4.52
CA TYR A 93 16.97 10.03 -4.01
C TYR A 93 17.36 10.30 -2.56
N ARG A 94 17.26 9.27 -1.71
CA ARG A 94 17.75 9.31 -0.34
C ARG A 94 18.99 8.45 -0.15
N SER A 95 18.93 7.17 -0.52
CA SER A 95 20.04 6.22 -0.37
C SER A 95 19.87 5.00 -1.29
N SER A 96 20.94 4.22 -1.47
CA SER A 96 20.89 2.95 -2.18
C SER A 96 22.07 2.04 -1.88
N TRP A 97 21.89 0.74 -2.16
CA TRP A 97 22.96 -0.23 -2.26
C TRP A 97 22.75 -1.15 -3.46
N GLY A 98 23.85 -1.69 -4.01
CA GLY A 98 23.82 -2.50 -5.22
C GLY A 98 23.38 -1.75 -6.49
N LEU A 99 23.43 -0.41 -6.48
CA LEU A 99 23.08 0.45 -7.63
C LEU A 99 24.25 1.33 -8.08
N ASP A 100 25.46 1.06 -7.60
CA ASP A 100 26.70 1.75 -7.98
C ASP A 100 26.59 3.28 -7.90
N TYR A 101 25.93 3.79 -6.86
CA TYR A 101 25.82 5.23 -6.65
C TYR A 101 27.19 5.81 -6.34
N LYS A 102 27.62 6.77 -7.17
CA LYS A 102 28.89 7.48 -7.00
C LYS A 102 28.83 8.82 -7.72
N ASP A 103 29.21 9.89 -7.03
CA ASP A 103 29.36 11.25 -7.58
C ASP A 103 28.14 11.72 -8.41
N GLY A 104 26.93 11.52 -7.86
CA GLY A 104 25.68 11.91 -8.52
C GLY A 104 25.26 11.03 -9.71
N LYS A 105 25.97 9.92 -9.94
CA LYS A 105 25.61 8.90 -10.94
C LYS A 105 25.14 7.63 -10.26
N ILE A 106 24.24 6.91 -10.91
CA ILE A 106 23.61 5.68 -10.40
C ILE A 106 23.27 4.73 -11.56
N HIS A 107 23.12 3.44 -11.26
CA HIS A 107 22.70 2.44 -12.24
C HIS A 107 21.35 2.82 -12.89
N GLY A 108 21.25 2.70 -14.21
CA GLY A 108 20.07 3.15 -14.97
C GLY A 108 18.73 2.49 -14.59
N ASN A 109 18.75 1.36 -13.87
CA ASN A 109 17.53 0.74 -13.31
C ASN A 109 16.81 1.67 -12.33
N TYR A 110 17.57 2.38 -11.48
CA TYR A 110 17.01 3.34 -10.54
C TYR A 110 16.16 4.38 -11.26
N ASN A 111 16.74 5.02 -12.29
CA ASN A 111 16.04 6.02 -13.08
C ASN A 111 14.78 5.44 -13.75
N ARG A 112 14.80 4.16 -14.16
CA ARG A 112 13.60 3.50 -14.70
C ARG A 112 12.51 3.30 -13.64
N TRP A 113 12.87 2.92 -12.42
CA TRP A 113 11.90 2.78 -11.32
C TRP A 113 11.28 4.12 -10.94
N VAL A 114 12.09 5.18 -10.81
CA VAL A 114 11.60 6.53 -10.52
C VAL A 114 10.67 7.04 -11.62
N ASN A 115 11.03 6.85 -12.90
CA ASN A 115 10.15 7.23 -14.01
C ASN A 115 8.82 6.48 -13.98
N LYS A 116 8.83 5.15 -13.74
CA LYS A 116 7.59 4.36 -13.66
C LYS A 116 6.73 4.67 -12.45
N LEU A 117 7.33 5.11 -11.35
CA LEU A 117 6.61 5.61 -10.19
C LEU A 117 5.95 6.96 -10.53
N ARG A 118 6.70 7.91 -11.08
CA ARG A 118 6.18 9.20 -11.53
C ARG A 118 5.02 9.05 -12.51
N ASP A 119 5.18 8.23 -13.55
CA ASP A 119 4.13 8.02 -14.56
C ASP A 119 2.85 7.44 -13.92
N ASN A 120 2.97 6.59 -12.89
CA ASN A 120 1.81 6.10 -12.14
C ASN A 120 1.19 7.19 -11.29
N ILE A 121 1.97 8.01 -10.59
CA ILE A 121 1.43 9.14 -9.81
C ILE A 121 0.62 10.06 -10.74
N LEU A 122 1.15 10.39 -11.91
CA LEU A 122 0.44 11.19 -12.91
C LEU A 122 -0.83 10.51 -13.39
N LYS A 123 -0.81 9.19 -13.63
CA LYS A 123 -2.02 8.43 -13.97
C LYS A 123 -3.08 8.50 -12.88
N GLU A 124 -2.67 8.36 -11.61
CA GLU A 124 -3.56 8.48 -10.45
C GLU A 124 -4.13 9.90 -10.29
N LEU A 125 -3.40 10.92 -10.73
CA LEU A 125 -3.83 12.32 -10.74
C LEU A 125 -4.71 12.68 -11.95
N ASN A 126 -4.63 11.93 -13.06
CA ASN A 126 -5.34 12.20 -14.32
C ASN A 126 -6.75 11.55 -14.38
N VAL A 127 -7.37 11.29 -13.23
CA VAL A 127 -8.78 10.87 -13.20
C VAL A 127 -9.67 12.12 -13.28
N ASP A 128 -10.60 12.10 -14.23
CA ASP A 128 -11.37 13.25 -14.71
C ASP A 128 -12.29 13.86 -13.61
N PRO A 129 -12.14 15.17 -13.26
CA PRO A 129 -12.96 15.86 -12.27
C PRO A 129 -14.47 15.84 -12.59
N ILE A 130 -14.84 15.64 -13.87
CA ILE A 130 -16.24 15.68 -14.32
C ILE A 130 -17.03 14.46 -13.79
N ILE A 131 -16.38 13.32 -13.53
CA ILE A 131 -17.02 12.13 -12.94
C ILE A 131 -17.50 12.43 -11.50
N GLU A 132 -16.89 13.40 -10.83
CA GLU A 132 -17.29 13.86 -9.49
C GLU A 132 -18.58 14.70 -9.53
N SER A 133 -18.82 15.46 -10.61
CA SER A 133 -20.02 16.32 -10.76
C SER A 133 -21.32 15.56 -11.06
N VAL A 134 -21.23 14.37 -11.65
CA VAL A 134 -22.41 13.54 -11.97
C VAL A 134 -22.97 12.87 -10.71
N ASN A 135 -22.17 12.74 -9.64
CA ASN A 135 -22.63 12.30 -8.33
C ASN A 135 -23.32 13.41 -7.50
N GLU A 136 -23.21 14.69 -7.89
CA GLU A 136 -23.85 15.80 -7.17
C GLU A 136 -25.31 16.07 -7.58
N LEU A 137 -25.76 15.57 -8.74
CA LEU A 137 -27.14 15.78 -9.20
C LEU A 137 -28.08 14.68 -8.69
N GLY A 138 -28.30 14.64 -7.37
CA GLY A 138 -29.15 13.59 -6.79
C GLY A 138 -29.50 13.67 -5.31
N ALA A 139 -29.71 14.87 -4.76
CA ALA A 139 -30.63 15.17 -3.66
C ALA A 139 -30.88 14.07 -2.58
N VAL A 140 -30.04 13.99 -1.54
CA VAL A 140 -30.49 14.06 -0.13
C VAL A 140 -29.42 14.75 0.73
N ASN A 141 -29.81 15.93 1.19
CA ASN A 141 -29.37 16.69 2.37
C ASN A 141 -28.40 16.03 3.37
N GLN A 142 -27.33 16.80 3.67
CA GLN A 142 -26.71 16.98 4.97
C GLN A 142 -25.99 15.79 5.63
N GLY A 143 -24.65 15.87 5.63
CA GLY A 143 -23.86 15.73 6.85
C GLY A 143 -24.18 14.55 7.78
N VAL A 144 -24.34 13.33 7.26
CA VAL A 144 -24.25 12.09 8.04
C VAL A 144 -23.59 11.02 7.17
N GLU A 145 -22.43 10.52 7.59
CA GLU A 145 -21.87 9.23 7.13
C GLU A 145 -22.94 8.14 7.31
N GLY A 146 -23.58 7.71 6.21
CA GLY A 146 -24.47 6.55 6.22
C GLY A 146 -23.68 5.29 6.52
N ALA A 147 -24.15 4.47 7.46
CA ALA A 147 -23.59 3.15 7.66
C ALA A 147 -24.00 2.24 6.50
N THR A 148 -23.02 1.74 5.75
CA THR A 148 -23.20 0.76 4.68
C THR A 148 -22.96 -0.63 5.22
N TYR A 149 -23.84 -1.58 4.90
CA TYR A 149 -23.76 -2.96 5.38
C TYR A 149 -23.48 -3.90 4.22
N LEU A 150 -22.30 -4.49 4.20
CA LEU A 150 -21.78 -5.25 3.07
C LEU A 150 -21.48 -6.69 3.47
N ASP A 151 -21.39 -7.57 2.47
CA ASP A 151 -21.10 -8.99 2.68
C ASP A 151 -19.68 -9.20 3.23
N PHE A 152 -19.59 -9.86 4.37
CA PHE A 152 -18.32 -10.11 5.05
C PHE A 152 -17.49 -11.20 4.38
N GLN A 153 -18.15 -12.21 3.82
CA GLN A 153 -17.50 -13.35 3.19
C GLN A 153 -16.83 -12.95 1.88
N GLU A 154 -17.40 -12.01 1.14
CA GLU A 154 -16.80 -11.38 -0.01
C GLU A 154 -15.46 -10.71 0.33
N GLY A 155 -15.43 -9.93 1.42
CA GLY A 155 -14.19 -9.29 1.89
C GLY A 155 -13.09 -10.28 2.23
N ILE A 156 -13.42 -11.40 2.91
CA ILE A 156 -12.49 -12.50 3.20
C ILE A 156 -11.99 -13.15 1.90
N THR A 157 -12.91 -13.43 0.97
CA THR A 157 -12.60 -14.09 -0.30
C THR A 157 -11.63 -13.26 -1.11
N ARG A 158 -11.93 -11.96 -1.31
CA ARG A 158 -11.06 -11.04 -2.03
C ARG A 158 -9.69 -10.88 -1.34
N ALA A 159 -9.66 -10.81 0.00
CA ALA A 159 -8.40 -10.74 0.75
C ALA A 159 -7.52 -12.00 0.59
N THR A 160 -8.15 -13.17 0.57
CA THR A 160 -7.47 -14.46 0.42
C THR A 160 -6.92 -14.62 -1.00
N GLN A 161 -7.73 -14.28 -2.01
CA GLN A 161 -7.31 -14.27 -3.42
C GLN A 161 -6.14 -13.30 -3.68
N ALA A 162 -6.14 -12.15 -3.00
CA ALA A 162 -5.05 -11.18 -3.05
C ALA A 162 -3.80 -11.59 -2.24
N GLY A 163 -3.84 -12.72 -1.52
CA GLY A 163 -2.74 -13.18 -0.67
C GLY A 163 -2.53 -12.37 0.62
N LEU A 164 -3.47 -11.48 0.97
CA LEU A 164 -3.45 -10.71 2.22
C LEU A 164 -3.80 -11.58 3.43
N LEU A 165 -4.73 -12.51 3.23
CA LEU A 165 -5.03 -13.58 4.17
C LEU A 165 -4.44 -14.88 3.66
N ASP A 166 -3.72 -15.60 4.51
CA ASP A 166 -3.05 -16.85 4.12
C ASP A 166 -3.89 -18.10 4.43
N GLY A 167 -5.13 -17.90 4.86
CA GLY A 167 -6.09 -18.97 5.15
C GLY A 167 -5.84 -19.74 6.45
N SER A 168 -4.76 -19.45 7.18
CA SER A 168 -4.43 -20.10 8.46
C SER A 168 -5.31 -19.63 9.62
N VAL A 169 -5.88 -18.43 9.51
CA VAL A 169 -6.83 -17.87 10.48
C VAL A 169 -8.20 -17.77 9.84
N LYS A 170 -9.22 -18.36 10.47
CA LYS A 170 -10.62 -18.27 10.04
C LYS A 170 -11.34 -17.13 10.76
N PHE A 171 -12.30 -16.50 10.09
CA PHE A 171 -13.03 -15.34 10.62
C PHE A 171 -14.52 -15.65 10.66
N TYR A 172 -15.14 -15.46 11.82
CA TYR A 172 -16.55 -15.75 12.03
C TYR A 172 -17.27 -14.56 12.67
N LEU A 173 -18.32 -14.08 12.02
CA LEU A 173 -19.20 -13.06 12.58
C LEU A 173 -19.99 -13.60 13.77
N ALA A 174 -20.40 -12.70 14.66
CA ALA A 174 -21.23 -13.03 15.81
C ALA A 174 -22.53 -13.71 15.37
N GLY A 175 -22.80 -14.89 15.94
CA GLY A 175 -23.96 -15.72 15.59
C GLY A 175 -23.75 -16.67 14.41
N GLN A 176 -22.61 -16.62 13.70
CA GLN A 176 -22.28 -17.68 12.74
C GLN A 176 -22.00 -18.99 13.47
N VAL A 177 -22.49 -20.09 12.89
CA VAL A 177 -22.21 -21.43 13.38
C VAL A 177 -20.76 -21.78 13.07
N VAL A 178 -19.97 -22.03 14.12
CA VAL A 178 -18.60 -22.52 14.01
C VAL A 178 -18.62 -24.03 14.25
N GLN A 179 -18.12 -24.80 13.30
CA GLN A 179 -17.94 -26.24 13.48
C GLN A 179 -16.73 -26.48 14.37
N GLY A 180 -16.93 -27.17 15.49
CA GLY A 180 -15.86 -27.52 16.42
C GLY A 180 -15.97 -26.83 17.79
N GLU A 181 -15.07 -27.20 18.68
CA GLU A 181 -15.05 -26.68 20.04
C GLU A 181 -14.27 -25.36 20.11
N ILE A 182 -14.95 -24.26 20.50
CA ILE A 182 -14.37 -22.92 20.55
C ILE A 182 -13.70 -22.67 21.91
N HIS A 183 -12.38 -22.52 21.91
CA HIS A 183 -11.61 -22.06 23.07
C HIS A 183 -11.20 -20.60 22.88
N LYS A 184 -11.92 -19.68 23.54
CA LYS A 184 -11.63 -18.24 23.49
C LYS A 184 -10.38 -17.92 24.31
N ILE A 185 -9.50 -17.10 23.74
CA ILE A 185 -8.25 -16.68 24.35
C ILE A 185 -8.40 -15.27 24.92
N ARG A 186 -8.74 -14.29 24.07
CA ARG A 186 -8.96 -12.90 24.49
C ARG A 186 -9.66 -12.08 23.42
N THR A 187 -10.29 -10.99 23.86
CA THR A 187 -10.86 -9.98 22.97
C THR A 187 -9.78 -9.25 22.18
N VAL A 188 -10.07 -8.97 20.92
CA VAL A 188 -9.25 -8.12 20.04
C VAL A 188 -10.14 -7.08 19.36
N THR A 189 -9.55 -5.93 19.06
CA THR A 189 -10.18 -4.90 18.22
C THR A 189 -9.25 -4.52 17.08
N SER A 190 -9.85 -4.13 15.95
CA SER A 190 -9.15 -3.62 14.78
C SER A 190 -9.99 -2.49 14.21
N SER A 191 -9.39 -1.30 14.06
CA SER A 191 -10.05 -0.16 13.40
C SER A 191 -9.14 0.32 12.29
N ARG A 192 -9.67 0.27 11.06
CA ARG A 192 -8.93 0.68 9.88
C ARG A 192 -9.76 1.68 9.10
N LYS A 193 -9.07 2.73 8.68
CA LYS A 193 -9.56 3.75 7.78
C LYS A 193 -8.78 3.60 6.49
N THR A 194 -9.49 3.68 5.37
CA THR A 194 -8.90 3.75 4.05
C THR A 194 -9.48 4.94 3.30
N ASN A 195 -8.79 5.35 2.27
CA ASN A 195 -9.27 6.40 1.40
C ASN A 195 -10.46 5.89 0.56
N GLY A 196 -11.60 6.58 0.67
CA GLY A 196 -12.82 6.30 -0.10
C GLY A 196 -12.93 7.06 -1.42
N SER A 197 -12.11 8.10 -1.62
CA SER A 197 -12.22 8.92 -2.83
C SER A 197 -11.80 8.14 -4.08
N ASN A 198 -12.62 8.27 -5.13
CA ASN A 198 -12.48 7.61 -6.43
C ASN A 198 -12.59 6.08 -6.41
N LYS A 199 -13.29 5.54 -5.41
CA LYS A 199 -13.78 4.16 -5.34
C LYS A 199 -15.28 4.21 -5.10
N SER A 200 -16.01 3.16 -5.47
CA SER A 200 -17.37 3.03 -4.92
C SER A 200 -17.27 2.89 -3.40
N ASP A 201 -18.31 3.33 -2.68
CA ASP A 201 -18.39 3.15 -1.23
C ASP A 201 -18.14 1.68 -0.84
N GLU A 202 -18.65 0.75 -1.65
CA GLU A 202 -18.45 -0.67 -1.50
C GLU A 202 -16.98 -1.08 -1.60
N GLU A 203 -16.26 -0.66 -2.65
CA GLU A 203 -14.84 -0.99 -2.83
C GLU A 203 -13.96 -0.40 -1.72
N ALA A 204 -14.27 0.84 -1.30
CA ALA A 204 -13.59 1.48 -0.19
C ALA A 204 -13.81 0.71 1.11
N CYS A 205 -15.04 0.29 1.36
CA CYS A 205 -15.38 -0.53 2.52
C CYS A 205 -14.71 -1.89 2.51
N VAL A 206 -14.68 -2.57 1.35
CA VAL A 206 -13.98 -3.85 1.19
C VAL A 206 -12.51 -3.68 1.53
N TRP A 207 -11.84 -2.63 1.05
CA TRP A 207 -10.43 -2.38 1.37
C TRP A 207 -10.20 -2.12 2.87
N ALA A 208 -11.08 -1.33 3.50
CA ALA A 208 -11.03 -1.08 4.94
C ALA A 208 -11.21 -2.37 5.73
N LEU A 209 -12.15 -3.23 5.31
CA LEU A 209 -12.37 -4.56 5.89
C LEU A 209 -11.13 -5.44 5.74
N GLN A 210 -10.56 -5.55 4.54
CA GLN A 210 -9.36 -6.37 4.29
C GLN A 210 -8.20 -5.96 5.20
N SER A 211 -7.97 -4.65 5.34
CA SER A 211 -6.96 -4.10 6.25
C SER A 211 -7.26 -4.48 7.71
N ALA A 212 -8.53 -4.46 8.11
CA ALA A 212 -8.95 -4.84 9.45
C ALA A 212 -8.71 -6.34 9.70
N LEU A 213 -9.04 -7.20 8.72
CA LEU A 213 -8.83 -8.65 8.76
C LEU A 213 -7.35 -9.03 8.83
N VAL A 214 -6.46 -8.37 8.07
CA VAL A 214 -5.00 -8.59 8.15
C VAL A 214 -4.46 -8.31 9.56
N SER A 215 -4.99 -7.28 10.21
CA SER A 215 -4.62 -6.93 11.58
C SER A 215 -5.09 -7.99 12.58
N LEU A 216 -6.31 -8.48 12.40
CA LEU A 216 -6.89 -9.56 13.20
C LEU A 216 -6.12 -10.89 12.99
N GLN A 217 -5.75 -11.24 11.75
CA GLN A 217 -4.91 -12.39 11.43
C GLN A 217 -3.58 -12.32 12.17
N SER A 218 -2.91 -11.17 12.12
CA SER A 218 -1.63 -10.96 12.79
C SER A 218 -1.75 -11.11 14.31
N ALA A 219 -2.83 -10.59 14.89
CA ALA A 219 -3.12 -10.74 16.31
C ALA A 219 -3.44 -12.19 16.72
N ALA A 220 -4.21 -12.92 15.90
CA ALA A 220 -4.55 -14.32 16.11
C ALA A 220 -3.30 -15.20 16.12
N LYS A 221 -2.48 -15.10 15.07
CA LYS A 221 -1.21 -15.83 14.96
C LYS A 221 -0.28 -15.57 16.13
N LYS A 222 -0.13 -14.30 16.53
CA LYS A 222 0.70 -13.91 17.68
C LYS A 222 0.18 -14.52 19.00
N ALA A 223 -1.11 -14.77 19.11
CA ALA A 223 -1.74 -15.39 20.27
C ALA A 223 -1.86 -16.92 20.17
N GLY A 224 -1.35 -17.54 19.10
CA GLY A 224 -1.54 -18.98 18.84
C GLY A 224 -2.98 -19.37 18.49
N ALA A 225 -3.84 -18.42 18.13
CA ALA A 225 -5.20 -18.66 17.67
C ALA A 225 -5.24 -19.01 16.18
N ASN A 226 -6.14 -19.92 15.80
CA ASN A 226 -6.44 -20.26 14.41
C ASN A 226 -7.77 -19.64 13.93
N ALA A 227 -8.47 -18.90 14.79
CA ALA A 227 -9.71 -18.24 14.44
C ALA A 227 -9.88 -16.90 15.18
N VAL A 228 -10.71 -16.04 14.58
CA VAL A 228 -11.33 -14.90 15.25
C VAL A 228 -12.84 -15.10 15.15
N VAL A 229 -13.48 -15.32 16.29
CA VAL A 229 -14.91 -15.60 16.41
C VAL A 229 -15.65 -14.42 17.05
N ASP A 230 -16.98 -14.48 17.06
CA ASP A 230 -17.83 -13.44 17.63
C ASP A 230 -17.54 -12.03 17.08
N ILE A 231 -17.16 -11.95 15.79
CA ILE A 231 -16.82 -10.68 15.17
C ILE A 231 -18.07 -9.81 15.07
N ALA A 232 -17.99 -8.61 15.61
CA ALA A 232 -19.01 -7.59 15.54
C ALA A 232 -18.40 -6.27 15.06
N SER A 233 -19.16 -5.50 14.28
CA SER A 233 -18.73 -4.17 13.90
C SER A 233 -18.97 -3.19 15.05
N ILE A 234 -18.05 -2.26 15.27
CA ILE A 234 -18.12 -1.29 16.36
C ILE A 234 -18.12 0.13 15.81
N TYR A 235 -19.00 0.97 16.33
CA TYR A 235 -18.93 2.40 16.07
C TYR A 235 -19.33 3.21 17.29
N LYS A 236 -18.44 4.12 17.71
CA LYS A 236 -18.59 4.87 18.97
C LYS A 236 -18.87 3.90 20.13
N ARG A 237 -20.11 3.85 20.62
CA ARG A 237 -20.52 2.97 21.72
C ARG A 237 -21.43 1.83 21.26
N ASP A 238 -21.78 1.79 19.98
CA ASP A 238 -22.72 0.84 19.43
C ASP A 238 -21.99 -0.38 18.84
N VAL A 239 -22.60 -1.54 19.03
CA VAL A 239 -22.12 -2.83 18.50
C VAL A 239 -23.15 -3.35 17.53
N TYR A 240 -22.76 -3.52 16.27
CA TYR A 240 -23.57 -4.14 15.23
C TYR A 240 -23.14 -5.60 15.04
N LYS A 241 -24.12 -6.51 15.15
CA LYS A 241 -23.95 -7.95 15.00
C LYS A 241 -24.88 -8.44 13.90
N ASP A 242 -24.34 -9.23 13.00
CA ASP A 242 -25.07 -9.87 11.90
C ASP A 242 -24.28 -11.12 11.50
N THR A 243 -24.95 -12.13 10.93
CA THR A 243 -24.30 -13.39 10.54
C THR A 243 -23.69 -13.36 9.14
N GLN A 244 -23.94 -12.32 8.35
CA GLN A 244 -23.50 -12.19 6.96
C GLN A 244 -22.84 -10.84 6.68
N LYS A 245 -23.30 -9.76 7.33
CA LYS A 245 -22.88 -8.40 7.01
C LYS A 245 -21.97 -7.77 8.05
N TYR A 246 -21.11 -6.87 7.61
CA TYR A 246 -20.35 -5.97 8.47
C TYR A 246 -20.75 -4.52 8.23
N GLN A 247 -20.62 -3.69 9.27
CA GLN A 247 -20.81 -2.25 9.15
C GLN A 247 -19.53 -1.59 8.65
N CYS A 248 -19.68 -0.86 7.57
CA CYS A 248 -18.72 0.11 7.11
C CYS A 248 -19.32 1.50 7.20
N ARG A 249 -18.48 2.51 7.39
CA ARG A 249 -18.84 3.89 7.08
C ARG A 249 -17.98 4.35 5.94
N ALA A 250 -18.57 4.41 4.76
CA ALA A 250 -18.01 5.13 3.65
C ALA A 250 -18.57 6.55 3.64
N GLY A 251 -17.69 7.49 3.35
CA GLY A 251 -18.04 8.82 2.94
C GLY A 251 -17.09 9.25 1.84
N MET A 252 -17.35 10.43 1.28
CA MET A 252 -16.61 11.01 0.15
C MET A 252 -15.07 10.95 0.26
N LEU A 253 -14.54 10.94 1.49
CA LEU A 253 -13.09 10.96 1.75
C LEU A 253 -12.55 9.66 2.35
N ILE A 254 -13.33 8.96 3.18
CA ILE A 254 -12.84 7.88 4.02
C ILE A 254 -13.88 6.77 4.06
N ALA A 255 -13.41 5.54 3.88
CA ALA A 255 -14.14 4.37 4.36
C ALA A 255 -13.48 3.85 5.64
N SER A 256 -14.29 3.48 6.62
CA SER A 256 -13.82 2.96 7.89
C SER A 256 -14.57 1.70 8.28
N VAL A 257 -13.81 0.73 8.75
CA VAL A 257 -14.30 -0.52 9.31
C VAL A 257 -13.61 -0.73 10.63
N ALA A 258 -14.41 -0.87 11.68
CA ALA A 258 -13.93 -1.21 12.99
C ALA A 258 -14.63 -2.47 13.47
N LEU A 259 -13.83 -3.45 13.86
CA LEU A 259 -14.27 -4.77 14.28
C LEU A 259 -13.77 -5.04 15.69
N ARG A 260 -14.62 -5.71 16.47
CA ARG A 260 -14.28 -6.39 17.72
C ARG A 260 -14.53 -7.87 17.51
N GLY A 261 -13.67 -8.73 18.04
CA GLY A 261 -13.91 -10.18 18.07
C GLY A 261 -13.13 -10.84 19.20
N GLU A 262 -13.20 -12.17 19.25
CA GLU A 262 -12.48 -13.00 20.20
C GLU A 262 -11.47 -13.86 19.45
N LEU A 263 -10.19 -13.77 19.81
CA LEU A 263 -9.19 -14.71 19.33
C LEU A 263 -9.52 -16.08 19.92
N ALA A 264 -9.56 -17.12 19.09
CA ALA A 264 -9.95 -18.45 19.52
C ALA A 264 -9.13 -19.55 18.84
N THR A 265 -9.06 -20.69 19.52
CA THR A 265 -8.71 -21.95 18.89
C THR A 265 -10.00 -22.72 18.65
N VAL A 266 -10.25 -23.11 17.40
CA VAL A 266 -11.33 -24.01 17.00
C VAL A 266 -10.71 -25.37 16.73
N LYS A 267 -11.22 -26.40 17.41
CA LYS A 267 -10.79 -27.80 17.30
C LYS A 267 -11.80 -28.64 16.54
#